data_AF-A0A959V7E9-F1
#
_entry.id   AF-A0A959V7E9-F1
#
_cell.length_a   1.000
_cell.length_b   1.000
_cell.length_c   1.000
_cell.angle_alpha   90.00
_cell.angle_beta   90.00
_cell.angle_gamma   90.00
#
_symmetry.space_group_name_H-M   'P 1'
#
loop_
_entity.id
_entity.type
_entity.pdbx_description
1 polymer ?
#
loop_
_entity_poly.entity_id
_entity_poly.type
_entity_poly.pdbx_seq_one_letter_code
_entity_poly.pdbx_strand_id
1 'polypeptide(L)'
;YRRVINRNNRLKRLIELRAPDIIIRNEKRMLQEAVDALFDNGRRGRVITGANKRPLKSLADMLKGKQGRFRQNLLGKRVDYSGRSVIVVGPELKLHQCGLPKKMALELFKPFIYSKLDAKGFSATVKQAKKLVEKEKPEVWDILDEVIREHPVLLNRAPTLHRLGIQAF
;
A
#
# COMPACT_ATOMS: atom_id res chain seq x y z
N TYR A 1 14.33 18.17 -7.68
CA TYR A 1 13.73 18.97 -8.76
C TYR A 1 13.92 20.48 -8.60
N ARG A 2 13.21 21.19 -7.69
CA ARG A 2 13.29 22.68 -7.57
C ARG A 2 14.71 23.26 -7.58
N ARG A 3 15.64 22.66 -6.85
CA ARG A 3 17.05 23.10 -6.81
C ARG A 3 17.74 23.05 -8.18
N VAL A 4 17.51 21.98 -8.95
CA VAL A 4 18.05 21.81 -10.32
C VAL A 4 17.50 22.90 -11.23
N ILE A 5 16.17 23.11 -11.21
CA ILE A 5 15.49 24.11 -12.04
C ILE A 5 16.04 25.51 -11.74
N ASN A 6 16.14 25.89 -10.47
CA ASN A 6 16.64 27.20 -10.07
C ASN A 6 18.09 27.44 -10.51
N ARG A 7 18.96 26.42 -10.37
CA ARG A 7 20.37 26.49 -10.80
C ARG A 7 20.49 26.58 -12.32
N ASN A 8 19.70 25.80 -13.05
CA ASN A 8 19.69 25.83 -14.51
C ASN A 8 19.24 27.19 -15.06
N ASN A 9 18.16 27.76 -14.50
CA ASN A 9 17.66 29.07 -14.89
C ASN A 9 18.67 30.18 -14.56
N ARG A 10 19.37 30.08 -13.41
CA ARG A 10 20.44 31.01 -13.05
C ARG A 10 21.63 30.90 -14.01
N LEU A 11 22.07 29.69 -14.33
CA LEU A 11 23.15 29.46 -15.29
C LEU A 11 22.81 30.06 -16.67
N LYS A 12 21.58 29.86 -17.14
CA LYS A 12 21.10 30.45 -18.41
C LYS A 12 21.23 31.98 -18.40
N ARG A 13 20.74 32.64 -17.34
CA ARG A 13 20.87 34.10 -17.18
C ARG A 13 22.32 34.58 -17.13
N LEU A 14 23.21 33.84 -16.45
CA LEU A 14 24.63 34.21 -16.38
C LEU A 14 25.33 34.13 -17.76
N ILE A 15 24.92 33.19 -18.61
CA ILE A 15 25.41 33.08 -19.98
C ILE A 15 24.88 34.24 -20.84
N GLU A 16 23.58 34.57 -20.73
CA GLU A 16 22.96 35.69 -21.45
C GLU A 16 23.64 37.04 -21.10
N LEU A 17 24.00 37.23 -19.83
CA LEU A 17 24.70 38.42 -19.34
C LEU A 17 26.21 38.40 -19.61
N ARG A 18 26.74 37.37 -20.27
CA ARG A 18 28.18 37.17 -20.53
C ARG A 18 29.03 37.30 -19.26
N ALA A 19 28.58 36.69 -18.17
CA ALA A 19 29.30 36.68 -16.90
C ALA A 19 30.70 36.04 -17.06
N PRO A 20 31.70 36.44 -16.24
CA PRO A 20 33.04 35.86 -16.27
C PRO A 20 33.05 34.32 -16.17
N ASP A 21 34.01 33.69 -16.86
CA ASP A 21 34.13 32.23 -16.96
C ASP A 21 34.20 31.53 -15.60
N ILE A 22 34.85 32.14 -14.62
CA ILE A 22 34.97 31.60 -13.26
C ILE A 22 33.58 31.42 -12.62
N ILE A 23 32.68 32.40 -12.79
CA ILE A 23 31.32 32.37 -12.26
C ILE A 23 30.50 31.30 -12.99
N ILE A 24 30.62 31.22 -14.32
CA ILE A 24 29.92 30.21 -15.12
C ILE A 24 30.39 28.80 -14.73
N ARG A 25 31.70 28.57 -14.56
CA ARG A 25 32.26 27.28 -14.12
C ARG A 25 31.74 26.89 -12.74
N ASN A 26 31.66 27.84 -11.80
CA ASN A 26 31.12 27.56 -10.48
C ASN A 26 29.62 27.21 -10.52
N GLU A 27 28.80 27.94 -11.28
CA GLU A 27 27.37 27.64 -11.39
C GLU A 27 27.13 26.30 -12.10
N LYS A 28 27.93 25.94 -13.12
CA LYS A 28 27.94 24.61 -13.74
C LYS A 28 28.24 23.50 -12.70
N ARG A 29 29.25 23.68 -11.85
CA ARG A 29 29.56 22.75 -10.75
C ARG A 29 28.37 22.61 -9.79
N MET A 30 27.77 23.72 -9.36
CA MET A 30 26.62 23.69 -8.45
C MET A 30 25.38 23.03 -9.07
N LEU A 31 25.18 23.19 -10.39
CA LEU A 31 24.13 22.50 -11.13
C LEU A 31 24.38 20.99 -11.17
N GLN A 32 25.63 20.56 -11.44
CA GLN A 32 26.01 19.15 -11.41
C GLN A 32 25.74 18.54 -10.03
N GLU A 33 26.16 19.19 -8.94
CA GLU A 33 25.90 18.71 -7.57
C GLU A 33 24.40 18.60 -7.26
N ALA A 34 23.58 19.52 -7.78
CA ALA A 34 22.13 19.47 -7.62
C ALA A 34 21.49 18.31 -8.39
N VAL A 35 22.03 17.95 -9.56
CA VAL A 35 21.60 16.80 -10.37
C VAL A 35 22.06 15.49 -9.73
N ASP A 36 23.31 15.41 -9.29
CA ASP A 36 23.86 14.25 -8.59
C ASP A 36 23.01 13.91 -7.37
N ALA A 37 22.67 14.91 -6.54
CA ALA A 37 21.83 14.69 -5.37
C ALA A 37 20.35 14.42 -5.68
N LEU A 38 19.87 14.75 -6.89
CA LEU A 38 18.54 14.34 -7.32
C LEU A 38 18.51 12.84 -7.63
N PHE A 39 19.54 12.33 -8.31
CA PHE A 39 19.64 10.93 -8.69
C PHE A 39 20.06 10.04 -7.51
N ASP A 40 21.12 10.41 -6.80
CA ASP A 40 21.71 9.61 -5.71
C ASP A 40 22.36 10.53 -4.65
N ASN A 41 21.54 10.96 -3.67
CA ASN A 41 21.95 11.91 -2.63
C ASN A 41 22.89 11.27 -1.63
N GLY A 42 24.14 11.75 -1.56
CA GLY A 42 25.15 11.22 -0.65
C GLY A 42 26.14 10.25 -1.31
N ARG A 43 25.97 9.92 -2.60
CA ARG A 43 26.99 9.15 -3.35
C ARG A 43 28.29 9.92 -3.53
N ARG A 44 28.21 11.25 -3.66
CA ARG A 44 29.36 12.16 -3.74
C ARG A 44 29.13 13.37 -2.84
N GLY A 45 30.14 13.71 -2.04
CA GLY A 45 30.13 14.90 -1.19
C GLY A 45 29.13 14.84 -0.02
N ARG A 46 28.77 16.02 0.48
CA ARG A 46 27.88 16.18 1.64
C ARG A 46 26.42 15.96 1.25
N VAL A 47 25.74 15.14 2.04
CA VAL A 47 24.31 14.85 1.87
C VAL A 47 23.49 16.14 1.98
N ILE A 48 22.60 16.37 1.02
CA ILE A 48 21.69 17.50 1.07
C ILE A 48 20.57 17.20 2.06
N THR A 49 20.45 18.05 3.07
CA THR A 49 19.41 17.95 4.11
C THR A 49 18.29 18.96 3.87
N GLY A 50 17.07 18.60 4.28
CA GLY A 50 15.94 19.51 4.38
C GLY A 50 15.98 20.39 5.63
N ALA A 51 14.91 21.16 5.86
CA ALA A 51 14.78 22.05 7.02
C ALA A 51 14.95 21.32 8.36
N ASN A 52 14.46 20.08 8.45
CA ASN A 52 14.53 19.27 9.67
C ASN A 52 15.87 18.54 9.83
N LYS A 53 16.94 18.98 9.14
CA LYS A 53 18.26 18.33 9.05
C LYS A 53 18.24 16.87 8.57
N ARG A 54 17.09 16.35 8.12
CA ARG A 54 16.96 15.02 7.53
C ARG A 54 17.46 15.01 6.09
N PRO A 55 18.25 13.99 5.68
CA PRO A 55 18.59 13.77 4.28
C PRO A 55 17.35 13.74 3.39
N LEU A 56 17.40 14.43 2.26
CA LEU A 56 16.36 14.30 1.24
C LEU A 56 16.51 12.96 0.53
N LYS A 57 15.40 12.24 0.32
CA LYS A 57 15.39 10.98 -0.45
C LYS A 57 15.60 11.29 -1.94
N SER A 58 16.58 10.65 -2.54
CA SER A 58 16.87 10.70 -3.98
C SER A 58 16.05 9.68 -4.78
N LEU A 59 16.14 9.73 -6.11
CA LEU A 59 15.50 8.72 -6.98
C LEU A 59 16.03 7.31 -6.71
N ALA A 60 17.33 7.16 -6.48
CA ALA A 60 17.91 5.87 -6.12
C ALA A 60 17.38 5.35 -4.78
N ASP A 61 17.23 6.22 -3.77
CA ASP A 61 16.69 5.84 -2.45
C ASP A 61 15.23 5.41 -2.52
N MET A 62 14.46 5.94 -3.47
CA MET A 62 13.09 5.50 -3.69
C MET A 62 13.02 4.06 -4.19
N LEU A 63 14.06 3.55 -4.83
CA LEU A 63 14.11 2.18 -5.36
C LEU A 63 14.74 1.20 -4.37
N LYS A 64 15.77 1.64 -3.63
CA LYS A 64 16.60 0.79 -2.77
C LYS A 64 16.06 0.66 -1.33
N GLY A 65 16.52 -0.36 -0.63
CA GLY A 65 16.24 -0.57 0.80
C GLY A 65 14.86 -1.17 1.11
N LYS A 66 14.58 -1.36 2.40
CA LYS A 66 13.33 -1.98 2.88
C LYS A 66 12.08 -1.14 2.56
N GLN A 67 12.22 0.19 2.60
CA GLN A 67 11.16 1.14 2.23
C GLN A 67 11.19 1.52 0.74
N GLY A 68 12.05 0.90 -0.05
CA GLY A 68 12.13 1.14 -1.49
C GLY A 68 10.97 0.48 -2.24
N ARG A 69 10.67 0.98 -3.43
CA ARG A 69 9.55 0.53 -4.26
C ARG A 69 9.57 -0.97 -4.53
N PHE A 70 10.73 -1.57 -4.79
CA PHE A 70 10.82 -3.01 -5.07
C PHE A 70 10.34 -3.85 -3.89
N ARG A 71 10.87 -3.61 -2.69
CA ARG A 71 10.55 -4.43 -1.51
C ARG A 71 9.21 -4.10 -0.89
N GLN A 72 8.81 -2.82 -0.88
CA GLN A 72 7.60 -2.39 -0.19
C GLN A 72 6.34 -2.43 -1.07
N ASN A 73 6.46 -2.26 -2.39
CA ASN A 73 5.30 -2.08 -3.27
C ASN A 73 5.19 -3.14 -4.37
N LEU A 74 6.29 -3.79 -4.77
CA LEU A 74 6.25 -4.82 -5.80
C LEU A 74 6.13 -6.22 -5.19
N LEU A 75 6.98 -6.56 -4.23
CA LEU A 75 6.98 -7.88 -3.58
C LEU A 75 5.88 -8.06 -2.52
N GLY A 76 5.43 -6.96 -1.92
CA GLY A 76 4.32 -6.95 -0.97
C GLY A 76 3.36 -5.84 -1.32
N LYS A 77 2.06 -6.14 -1.28
CA LYS A 77 0.99 -5.15 -1.49
C LYS A 77 -0.07 -5.30 -0.42
N ARG A 78 -0.78 -4.21 -0.17
CA ARG A 78 -2.06 -4.30 0.54
C ARG A 78 -3.07 -4.95 -0.40
N VAL A 79 -3.90 -5.82 0.16
CA VAL A 79 -4.89 -6.59 -0.59
C VAL A 79 -6.27 -6.34 0.02
N ASP A 80 -7.27 -6.23 -0.85
CA ASP A 80 -8.67 -6.14 -0.45
C ASP A 80 -9.18 -7.52 -0.01
N TYR A 81 -10.39 -7.59 0.55
CA TYR A 81 -10.98 -8.80 1.10
C TYR A 81 -10.07 -9.50 2.12
N SER A 82 -9.45 -8.70 3.00
CA SER A 82 -8.58 -9.17 4.08
C SER A 82 -9.00 -8.60 5.44
N GLY A 83 -8.75 -9.36 6.49
CA GLY A 83 -9.09 -9.00 7.87
C GLY A 83 -8.00 -9.42 8.86
N ARG A 84 -8.04 -8.86 10.07
CA ARG A 84 -7.18 -9.26 11.20
C ARG A 84 -7.96 -9.17 12.49
N SER A 85 -7.83 -10.19 13.34
CA SER A 85 -8.38 -10.21 14.70
C SER A 85 -7.40 -10.90 15.65
N VAL A 86 -7.70 -10.85 16.94
CA VAL A 86 -7.05 -11.67 17.97
C VAL A 86 -7.51 -13.12 17.82
N ILE A 87 -6.59 -14.06 18.00
CA ILE A 87 -6.87 -15.50 17.99
C ILE A 87 -7.21 -15.99 19.40
N VAL A 88 -8.19 -16.87 19.49
CA VAL A 88 -8.62 -17.55 20.72
C VAL A 88 -8.72 -19.05 20.41
N VAL A 89 -8.50 -19.90 21.41
CA VAL A 89 -8.60 -21.36 21.26
C VAL A 89 -10.08 -21.76 21.17
N GLY A 90 -10.46 -22.49 20.13
CA GLY A 90 -11.78 -23.11 19.95
C GLY A 90 -11.66 -24.64 19.96
N PRO A 91 -11.68 -25.30 21.13
CA PRO A 91 -11.42 -26.73 21.26
C PRO A 91 -12.44 -27.64 20.55
N GLU A 92 -13.62 -27.12 20.24
CA GLU A 92 -14.72 -27.81 19.55
C GLU A 92 -14.56 -27.89 18.02
N LEU A 93 -13.61 -27.14 17.45
CA LEU A 93 -13.39 -27.06 16.00
C LEU A 93 -12.61 -28.28 15.48
N LYS A 94 -12.96 -28.74 14.26
CA LYS A 94 -12.18 -29.77 13.55
C LYS A 94 -10.91 -29.15 12.94
N LEU A 95 -9.94 -30.00 12.59
CA LEU A 95 -8.65 -29.57 12.02
C LEU A 95 -8.78 -28.69 10.76
N HIS A 96 -9.82 -28.90 9.96
CA HIS A 96 -10.09 -28.17 8.73
C HIS A 96 -11.06 -27.00 8.92
N GLN A 97 -11.31 -26.57 10.16
CA GLN A 97 -12.28 -25.50 10.46
C GLN A 97 -11.63 -24.36 11.22
N CYS A 98 -12.16 -23.15 11.03
CA CYS A 98 -11.81 -22.00 11.84
C CYS A 98 -13.06 -21.17 12.21
N GLY A 99 -13.00 -20.51 13.35
CA GLY A 99 -14.04 -19.57 13.77
C GLY A 99 -13.77 -18.17 13.21
N LEU A 100 -14.75 -17.59 12.50
CA LEU A 100 -14.72 -16.21 12.04
C LEU A 100 -15.78 -15.38 12.77
N PRO A 101 -15.43 -14.17 13.28
CA PRO A 101 -16.44 -13.26 13.81
C PRO A 101 -17.46 -12.89 12.72
N LYS A 102 -18.75 -12.99 13.04
CA LYS A 102 -19.86 -12.72 12.10
C LYS A 102 -19.72 -11.39 11.35
N LYS A 103 -19.34 -10.32 12.06
CA LYS A 103 -19.12 -8.99 11.46
C LYS A 103 -17.96 -8.97 10.46
N MET A 104 -16.89 -9.71 10.74
CA MET A 104 -15.76 -9.83 9.82
C MET A 104 -16.15 -10.63 8.58
N ALA A 105 -16.86 -11.74 8.74
CA ALA A 105 -17.36 -12.54 7.62
C ALA A 105 -18.29 -11.71 6.73
N LEU A 106 -19.22 -10.96 7.32
CA LEU A 106 -20.13 -10.08 6.58
C LEU A 106 -19.37 -9.04 5.73
N GLU A 107 -18.30 -8.44 6.24
CA GLU A 107 -17.45 -7.52 5.48
C GLU A 107 -16.64 -8.20 4.37
N LEU A 108 -16.03 -9.36 4.66
CA LEU A 108 -15.20 -10.10 3.71
C LEU A 108 -16.02 -10.63 2.52
N PHE A 109 -17.24 -11.09 2.78
CA PHE A 109 -18.09 -11.74 1.78
C PHE A 109 -19.16 -10.81 1.18
N LYS A 110 -19.11 -9.50 1.45
CA LYS A 110 -20.08 -8.49 0.98
C LYS A 110 -20.53 -8.66 -0.49
N PRO A 111 -19.62 -8.79 -1.47
CA PRO A 111 -20.03 -8.91 -2.88
C PRO A 111 -20.86 -10.18 -3.15
N PHE A 112 -20.50 -11.29 -2.50
CA PHE A 112 -21.20 -12.57 -2.63
C PHE A 112 -22.59 -12.51 -1.98
N ILE A 113 -22.68 -11.86 -0.81
CA ILE A 113 -23.95 -11.62 -0.12
C ILE A 113 -24.88 -10.77 -1.00
N TYR A 114 -24.37 -9.72 -1.64
CA TYR A 114 -25.18 -8.88 -2.54
C TYR A 114 -25.71 -9.67 -3.74
N SER A 115 -24.86 -10.51 -4.35
CA SER A 115 -25.27 -11.35 -5.48
C SER A 115 -26.37 -12.34 -5.08
N LYS A 116 -26.27 -12.96 -3.88
CA LYS A 116 -27.28 -13.88 -3.38
C LYS A 116 -28.59 -13.21 -2.95
N LEU A 117 -28.52 -12.01 -2.37
CA LEU A 117 -29.70 -11.21 -2.02
C LEU A 117 -30.52 -10.84 -3.28
N ASP A 118 -29.84 -10.50 -4.37
CA ASP A 118 -30.46 -10.22 -5.66
C ASP A 118 -31.07 -11.49 -6.28
N ALA A 119 -30.31 -12.58 -6.33
CA ALA A 119 -30.78 -13.85 -6.89
C ALA A 119 -32.00 -14.44 -6.17
N LYS A 120 -32.13 -14.22 -4.85
CA LYS A 120 -33.30 -14.66 -4.06
C LYS A 120 -34.46 -13.64 -4.07
N GLY A 121 -34.31 -12.51 -4.78
CA GLY A 121 -35.36 -11.48 -4.88
C GLY A 121 -35.53 -10.60 -3.63
N PHE A 122 -34.61 -10.65 -2.66
CA PHE A 122 -34.67 -9.81 -1.46
C PHE A 122 -34.29 -8.35 -1.72
N SER A 123 -33.55 -8.10 -2.81
CA SER A 123 -33.18 -6.76 -3.24
C SER A 123 -33.22 -6.66 -4.76
N ALA A 124 -33.79 -5.58 -5.30
CA ALA A 124 -33.79 -5.33 -6.73
C ALA A 124 -32.58 -4.52 -7.21
N THR A 125 -31.81 -3.94 -6.28
CA THR A 125 -30.62 -3.12 -6.60
C THR A 125 -29.51 -3.33 -5.58
N VAL A 126 -28.25 -3.15 -6.00
CA VAL A 126 -27.07 -3.20 -5.12
C VAL A 126 -27.17 -2.20 -3.95
N LYS A 127 -27.77 -1.02 -4.18
CA LYS A 127 -27.99 -0.01 -3.12
C LYS A 127 -28.95 -0.52 -2.04
N GLN A 128 -30.01 -1.23 -2.44
CA GLN A 128 -30.94 -1.84 -1.50
C GLN A 128 -30.27 -2.97 -0.74
N ALA A 129 -29.53 -3.85 -1.42
CA ALA A 129 -28.76 -4.93 -0.78
C ALA A 129 -27.78 -4.38 0.26
N LYS A 130 -27.05 -3.30 -0.07
CA LYS A 130 -26.17 -2.60 0.87
C LYS A 130 -26.90 -2.13 2.13
N LYS A 131 -28.08 -1.52 1.98
CA LYS A 131 -28.90 -1.10 3.14
C LYS A 131 -29.40 -2.27 3.98
N LEU A 132 -29.71 -3.42 3.38
CA LEU A 132 -30.12 -4.62 4.11
C LEU A 132 -28.97 -5.17 4.96
N VAL A 133 -27.77 -5.23 4.37
CA VAL A 133 -26.54 -5.68 5.05
C VAL A 133 -26.13 -4.73 6.16
N GLU A 134 -26.19 -3.40 5.94
CA GLU A 134 -25.91 -2.40 6.98
C GLU A 134 -26.90 -2.44 8.16
N LYS A 135 -28.14 -2.87 7.90
CA LYS A 135 -29.17 -3.05 8.94
C LYS A 135 -29.10 -4.41 9.63
N GLU A 136 -28.15 -5.27 9.27
CA GLU A 136 -27.95 -6.61 9.83
C GLU A 136 -29.25 -7.44 9.89
N LYS A 137 -30.09 -7.33 8.85
CA LYS A 137 -31.38 -8.02 8.82
C LYS A 137 -31.23 -9.55 8.92
N PRO A 138 -32.22 -10.28 9.48
CA PRO A 138 -32.17 -11.73 9.64
C PRO A 138 -31.78 -12.51 8.38
N GLU A 139 -32.34 -12.14 7.23
CA GLU A 139 -32.13 -12.83 5.95
C GLU A 139 -30.67 -12.74 5.47
N VAL A 140 -29.92 -11.73 5.92
CA VAL A 140 -28.50 -11.57 5.61
C VAL A 140 -27.68 -12.67 6.30
N TRP A 141 -28.08 -13.10 7.50
CA TRP A 141 -27.37 -14.15 8.24
C TRP A 141 -27.57 -15.51 7.59
N ASP A 142 -28.79 -15.83 7.15
CA ASP A 142 -29.07 -17.07 6.42
C ASP A 142 -28.31 -17.15 5.09
N ILE A 143 -28.21 -16.01 4.39
CA ILE A 143 -27.42 -15.91 3.15
C ILE A 143 -25.92 -16.00 3.45
N LEU A 144 -25.45 -15.40 4.54
CA LEU A 144 -24.05 -15.51 4.94
C LEU A 144 -23.68 -16.97 5.18
N ASP A 145 -24.50 -17.71 5.91
CA ASP A 145 -24.26 -19.14 6.19
C ASP A 145 -24.24 -19.99 4.90
N GLU A 146 -25.05 -19.65 3.90
CA GLU A 146 -24.99 -20.27 2.57
C GLU A 146 -23.71 -19.90 1.81
N VAL A 147 -23.30 -18.64 1.86
CA VAL A 147 -22.14 -18.11 1.11
C VAL A 147 -20.81 -18.66 1.64
N ILE A 148 -20.68 -18.82 2.96
CA ILE A 148 -19.45 -19.31 3.59
C ILE A 148 -19.32 -20.83 3.51
N ARG A 149 -20.39 -21.55 3.17
CA ARG A 149 -20.38 -23.01 3.09
C ARG A 149 -19.42 -23.46 1.97
N GLU A 150 -18.44 -24.27 2.34
CA GLU A 150 -17.39 -24.78 1.44
C GLU A 150 -16.58 -23.68 0.72
N HIS A 151 -16.53 -22.48 1.30
CA HIS A 151 -15.71 -21.36 0.80
C HIS A 151 -14.51 -21.13 1.73
N PRO A 152 -13.34 -21.73 1.44
CA PRO A 152 -12.21 -21.70 2.36
C PRO A 152 -11.63 -20.29 2.51
N VAL A 153 -11.09 -20.00 3.68
CA VAL A 153 -10.38 -18.75 3.99
C VAL A 153 -8.92 -19.03 4.31
N LEU A 154 -8.04 -18.07 4.01
CA LEU A 154 -6.61 -18.17 4.33
C LEU A 154 -6.31 -17.46 5.65
N LEU A 155 -5.79 -18.20 6.62
CA LEU A 155 -5.26 -17.64 7.86
C LEU A 155 -3.73 -17.53 7.78
N ASN A 156 -3.18 -16.42 8.29
CA ASN A 156 -1.76 -16.14 8.31
C ASN A 156 -1.34 -15.49 9.63
N ARG A 157 -0.20 -15.90 10.18
CA ARG A 157 0.43 -15.26 11.35
C ARG A 157 1.84 -14.80 11.02
N ALA A 158 2.08 -13.50 11.14
CA ALA A 158 3.42 -12.94 10.99
C ALA A 158 4.27 -13.24 12.25
N PRO A 159 5.59 -13.53 12.10
CA PRO A 159 6.33 -13.68 10.84
C PRO A 159 6.09 -15.04 10.17
N THR A 160 5.94 -15.05 8.84
CA THR A 160 5.78 -16.27 8.03
C THR A 160 7.15 -16.84 7.66
N LEU A 161 7.61 -17.88 8.36
CA LEU A 161 8.94 -18.48 8.16
C LEU A 161 8.97 -19.58 7.09
N HIS A 162 7.87 -20.31 6.93
CA HIS A 162 7.71 -21.42 5.99
C HIS A 162 6.28 -21.46 5.47
N ARG A 163 6.04 -22.32 4.45
CA ARG A 163 4.73 -22.43 3.78
C ARG A 163 3.55 -22.69 4.73
N LEU A 164 3.75 -23.43 5.82
CA LEU A 164 2.69 -23.74 6.80
C LEU A 164 2.27 -22.55 7.67
N GLY A 165 2.92 -21.38 7.55
CA GLY A 165 2.47 -20.16 8.23
C GLY A 165 1.22 -19.53 7.60
N ILE A 166 0.83 -20.03 6.41
CA ILE A 166 -0.43 -19.72 5.75
C ILE A 166 -1.17 -21.05 5.51
N GLN A 167 -2.40 -21.15 5.99
CA GLN A 167 -3.21 -22.36 5.85
C GLN A 167 -4.65 -22.00 5.50
N ALA A 168 -5.29 -22.86 4.72
CA ALA A 168 -6.70 -22.77 4.41
C ALA A 168 -7.52 -23.54 5.46
N PHE A 169 -8.64 -22.96 5.86
CA PHE A 169 -9.65 -23.54 6.74
C PHE A 169 -11.04 -23.26 6.18
#